data_AF-A0A838FBG0-F1
#
_entry.id   AF-A0A838FBG0-F1
#
_cell.length_a   1.000
_cell.length_b   1.000
_cell.length_c   1.000
_cell.angle_alpha   90.00
_cell.angle_beta   90.00
_cell.angle_gamma   90.00
#
_symmetry.space_group_name_H-M   'P 1'
#
loop_
_entity.id
_entity.type
_entity.pdbx_description
1 polymer ?
#
loop_
_entity_poly.entity_id
_entity_poly.type
_entity_poly.pdbx_seq_one_letter_code
_entity_poly.pdbx_strand_id
1 'polypeptide(L)'
;MNLKTGIEKIKQISGWNSLVELSKIKGFPGHRNISVYEVLAFLFKEMERDSILIRASSISFNFFMSLFPSILVIFTLIPYIPISTFQYTLLVSLSDILPESVYLLVNDTVNDILTRHQGGLLSLSLLLAVYYSSRGVISLMDSFDKALPTFRRRNFINRQLVAFKITSLLFLLMVASVTLFIGGEAIIKWIMKVIHGEDSTTYFWFTAIRWLSILFIFYFSVSLIYFFGPATNVRWQYFSAGSTLATVLMILTSILFSWVIDQFGQYNKLYGSIGTLIVLLLWIYYNSLSLLIGFELNASIEMSSHTAKMLKNEKEEGGSVTMSST
;
A
#
# COMPACT_ATOMS: atom_id res chain seq x y z
N MET A 1 -8.34 0.06 22.78
CA MET A 1 -8.25 -1.34 23.26
C MET A 1 -6.77 -1.65 23.47
N ASN A 2 -6.36 -1.91 24.71
CA ASN A 2 -4.94 -2.02 25.07
C ASN A 2 -4.38 -3.33 24.51
N LEU A 3 -3.35 -3.25 23.65
CA LEU A 3 -2.75 -4.41 22.96
C LEU A 3 -2.37 -5.53 23.95
N LYS A 4 -1.94 -5.16 25.16
CA LYS A 4 -1.64 -6.10 26.25
C LYS A 4 -2.82 -7.01 26.64
N THR A 5 -4.03 -6.46 26.75
CA THR A 5 -5.22 -7.23 27.15
C THR A 5 -5.70 -8.17 26.04
N GLY A 6 -5.45 -7.82 24.78
CA GLY A 6 -5.72 -8.71 23.64
C GLY A 6 -4.76 -9.90 23.58
N ILE A 7 -3.47 -9.65 23.84
CA ILE A 7 -2.42 -10.68 23.83
C ILE A 7 -2.60 -11.69 24.97
N GLU A 8 -3.03 -11.26 26.16
CA GLU A 8 -3.33 -12.18 27.27
C GLU A 8 -4.51 -13.11 26.96
N LYS A 9 -5.55 -12.61 26.27
CA LYS A 9 -6.66 -13.45 25.79
C LYS A 9 -6.20 -14.46 24.73
N ILE A 10 -5.26 -14.09 23.86
CA ILE A 10 -4.70 -14.99 22.85
C ILE A 10 -3.85 -16.09 23.50
N LYS A 11 -3.10 -15.79 24.57
CA LYS A 11 -2.32 -16.78 25.33
C LYS A 11 -3.18 -17.84 26.04
N GLN A 12 -4.46 -17.56 26.29
CA GLN A 12 -5.40 -18.53 26.89
C GLN A 12 -5.98 -19.55 25.90
N ILE A 13 -5.73 -19.39 24.58
CA ILE A 13 -6.25 -20.30 23.56
C ILE A 13 -5.52 -21.66 23.66
N SER A 14 -6.28 -22.75 23.81
CA SER A 14 -5.77 -24.13 23.79
C SER A 14 -4.98 -24.40 22.49
N GLY A 15 -3.71 -24.77 22.61
CA GLY A 15 -2.79 -24.99 21.47
C GLY A 15 -1.76 -23.86 21.24
N TRP A 16 -1.84 -22.73 21.97
CA TRP A 16 -0.88 -21.63 21.86
C TRP A 16 0.57 -22.06 22.13
N ASN A 17 0.80 -22.84 23.18
CA ASN A 17 2.14 -23.31 23.53
C ASN A 17 2.73 -24.26 22.47
N SER A 18 1.90 -25.11 21.85
CA SER A 18 2.31 -26.02 20.77
C SER A 18 2.67 -25.26 19.48
N LEU A 19 1.94 -24.19 19.14
CA LEU A 19 2.27 -23.31 18.03
C LEU A 19 3.59 -22.55 18.27
N VAL A 20 3.81 -22.09 19.50
CA VAL A 20 5.08 -21.45 19.90
C VAL A 20 6.25 -22.43 19.73
N GLU A 21 6.13 -23.67 20.19
CA GLU A 21 7.20 -24.67 20.01
C GLU A 21 7.47 -25.01 18.53
N LEU A 22 6.42 -25.18 17.71
CA LEU A 22 6.58 -25.42 16.27
C LEU A 22 7.28 -24.25 15.56
N SER A 23 7.00 -23.01 15.99
CA SER A 23 7.64 -21.80 15.44
C SER A 23 9.11 -21.63 15.83
N LYS A 24 9.57 -22.30 16.89
CA LYS A 24 10.99 -22.36 17.28
C LYS A 24 11.79 -23.34 16.42
N ILE A 25 11.13 -24.38 15.90
CA ILE A 25 11.78 -25.49 15.17
C ILE A 25 11.84 -25.23 13.66
N LYS A 26 10.84 -24.55 13.08
CA LYS A 26 10.83 -24.21 11.64
C LYS A 26 11.60 -22.92 11.36
N GLY A 27 12.59 -23.00 10.46
CA GLY A 27 13.25 -21.84 9.88
C GLY A 27 12.29 -21.01 9.02
N PHE A 28 12.42 -19.69 9.07
CA PHE A 28 11.61 -18.78 8.27
C PHE A 28 11.84 -19.04 6.76
N PRO A 29 10.78 -19.05 5.92
CA PRO A 29 10.94 -19.32 4.49
C PRO A 29 11.93 -18.33 3.84
N GLY A 30 13.00 -18.86 3.25
CA GLY A 30 14.11 -18.08 2.67
C GLY A 30 15.32 -17.86 3.58
N HIS A 31 15.18 -18.00 4.92
CA HIS A 31 16.25 -17.81 5.89
C HIS A 31 16.31 -18.99 6.88
N ARG A 32 16.98 -20.07 6.48
CA ARG A 32 17.02 -21.36 7.21
C ARG A 32 17.58 -21.29 8.64
N ASN A 33 18.27 -20.20 9.00
CA ASN A 33 18.93 -20.04 10.32
C ASN A 33 18.14 -19.18 11.33
N ILE A 34 16.91 -18.75 11.02
CA ILE A 34 16.12 -17.87 11.89
C ILE A 34 14.80 -18.55 12.22
N SER A 35 14.46 -18.65 13.51
CA SER A 35 13.18 -19.22 13.94
C SER A 35 12.03 -18.24 13.66
N VAL A 36 10.86 -18.76 13.28
CA VAL A 36 9.64 -17.94 13.09
C VAL A 36 9.26 -17.22 14.39
N TYR A 37 9.52 -17.85 15.53
CA TYR A 37 9.31 -17.25 16.85
C TYR A 37 10.11 -15.96 17.06
N GLU A 38 11.41 -15.95 16.72
CA GLU A 38 12.25 -14.76 16.87
C GLU A 38 11.75 -13.59 16.03
N VAL A 39 11.36 -13.85 14.79
CA VAL A 39 10.81 -12.82 13.89
C VAL A 39 9.52 -12.25 14.45
N LEU A 40 8.60 -13.11 14.90
CA LEU A 40 7.33 -12.66 15.48
C LEU A 40 7.53 -11.91 16.81
N ALA A 41 8.40 -12.41 17.69
CA ALA A 41 8.71 -11.75 18.95
C ALA A 41 9.34 -10.36 18.72
N PHE A 42 10.24 -10.24 17.75
CA PHE A 42 10.83 -8.97 17.37
C PHE A 42 9.77 -8.01 16.80
N LEU A 43 8.91 -8.51 15.90
CA LEU A 43 7.80 -7.74 15.33
C LEU A 43 6.87 -7.19 16.43
N PHE A 44 6.41 -8.02 17.36
CA PHE A 44 5.52 -7.56 18.44
C PHE A 44 6.19 -6.55 19.35
N LYS A 45 7.48 -6.75 19.68
CA LYS A 45 8.26 -5.81 20.48
C LYS A 45 8.40 -4.46 19.77
N GLU A 46 8.65 -4.49 18.46
CA GLU A 46 8.78 -3.29 17.64
C GLU A 46 7.45 -2.54 17.52
N MET A 47 6.34 -3.26 17.29
CA MET A 47 4.98 -2.69 17.28
C MET A 47 4.54 -2.08 18.63
N GLU A 48 5.09 -2.55 19.75
CA GLU A 48 4.84 -1.97 21.08
C GLU A 48 5.71 -0.73 21.34
N ARG A 49 6.99 -0.78 20.93
CA ARG A 49 7.93 0.34 21.09
C ARG A 49 7.55 1.53 20.21
N ASP A 50 7.21 1.25 18.97
CA ASP A 50 6.86 2.23 17.97
C ASP A 50 5.35 2.21 17.79
N SER A 51 4.69 3.33 18.06
CA SER A 51 3.24 3.45 17.91
C SER A 51 2.83 3.40 16.43
N ILE A 52 2.76 2.19 15.88
CA ILE A 52 2.39 1.90 14.50
C ILE A 52 1.04 2.53 14.13
N LEU A 53 0.13 2.62 15.10
CA LEU A 53 -1.16 3.28 14.97
C LEU A 53 -1.02 4.79 14.71
N ILE A 54 -0.09 5.48 15.39
CA ILE A 54 0.14 6.92 15.18
C ILE A 54 0.75 7.15 13.80
N ARG A 55 1.71 6.31 13.39
CA ARG A 55 2.28 6.35 12.03
C ARG A 55 1.19 6.11 10.98
N ALA A 56 0.34 5.10 11.16
CA ALA A 56 -0.78 4.82 10.25
C ALA A 56 -1.73 6.02 10.14
N SER A 57 -2.06 6.68 11.25
CA SER A 57 -2.87 7.91 11.26
C SER A 57 -2.23 9.06 10.48
N SER A 58 -0.91 9.25 10.63
CA SER A 58 -0.17 10.27 9.90
C SER A 58 -0.17 10.00 8.40
N ILE A 59 0.09 8.74 8.00
CA ILE A 59 0.06 8.31 6.60
C ILE A 59 -1.34 8.52 6.03
N SER A 60 -2.38 8.08 6.73
CA SER A 60 -3.75 8.22 6.25
C SER A 60 -4.18 9.67 6.08
N PHE A 61 -3.81 10.55 7.02
CA PHE A 61 -4.09 11.98 6.90
C PHE A 61 -3.38 12.58 5.68
N ASN A 62 -2.10 12.26 5.46
CA ASN A 62 -1.36 12.77 4.31
C ASN A 62 -1.89 12.22 2.98
N PHE A 63 -2.28 10.94 2.92
CA PHE A 63 -2.93 10.38 1.73
C PHE A 63 -4.30 11.02 1.48
N PHE A 64 -5.12 11.20 2.52
CA PHE A 64 -6.40 11.89 2.39
C PHE A 64 -6.23 13.32 1.88
N MET A 65 -5.28 14.09 2.44
CA MET A 65 -4.95 15.43 1.95
C MET A 65 -4.39 15.43 0.52
N SER A 66 -3.70 14.36 0.11
CA SER A 66 -3.20 14.21 -1.27
C SER A 66 -4.29 13.94 -2.30
N LEU A 67 -5.51 13.56 -1.89
CA LEU A 67 -6.64 13.38 -2.79
C LEU A 67 -7.02 14.68 -3.49
N PHE A 68 -7.04 15.81 -2.76
CA PHE A 68 -7.45 17.09 -3.34
C PHE A 68 -6.52 17.54 -4.49
N PRO A 69 -5.18 17.59 -4.32
CA PRO A 69 -4.28 17.88 -5.45
C PRO A 69 -4.35 16.82 -6.56
N SER A 70 -4.53 15.54 -6.22
CA SER A 70 -4.60 14.47 -7.23
C SER A 70 -5.83 14.59 -8.13
N ILE A 71 -6.98 14.95 -7.55
CA ILE A 71 -8.21 15.23 -8.29
C ILE A 71 -8.00 16.42 -9.24
N LEU A 72 -7.31 17.48 -8.79
CA LEU A 72 -6.97 18.61 -9.66
C LEU A 72 -6.11 18.19 -10.85
N VAL A 73 -5.08 17.36 -10.64
CA VAL A 73 -4.27 16.82 -11.76
C VAL A 73 -5.16 16.09 -12.76
N ILE A 74 -6.07 15.24 -12.29
CA ILE A 74 -7.01 14.51 -13.16
C ILE A 74 -7.87 15.51 -13.97
N PHE A 75 -8.37 16.57 -13.33
CA PHE A 75 -9.16 17.59 -14.01
C PHE A 75 -8.37 18.36 -15.08
N THR A 76 -7.08 18.63 -14.84
CA THR A 76 -6.22 19.26 -15.85
C THR A 76 -5.92 18.37 -17.06
N LEU A 77 -6.15 17.05 -16.94
CA LEU A 77 -6.00 16.11 -18.06
C LEU A 77 -7.27 16.01 -18.92
N ILE A 78 -8.44 16.42 -18.40
CA ILE A 78 -9.72 16.37 -19.13
C ILE A 78 -9.66 17.02 -20.51
N PRO A 79 -9.11 18.24 -20.70
CA PRO A 79 -9.08 18.89 -22.02
C PRO A 79 -8.31 18.10 -23.08
N TYR A 80 -7.40 17.21 -22.66
CA TYR A 80 -6.57 16.40 -23.55
C TYR A 80 -7.19 15.05 -23.92
N ILE A 81 -8.33 14.69 -23.32
CA ILE A 81 -9.04 13.45 -23.62
C ILE A 81 -9.95 13.70 -24.83
N PRO A 82 -9.71 13.02 -25.98
CA PRO A 82 -10.45 13.26 -27.21
C PRO A 82 -11.84 12.57 -27.19
N ILE A 83 -12.66 12.87 -26.19
CA ILE A 83 -14.02 12.32 -26.02
C ILE A 83 -14.96 13.49 -25.72
N SER A 84 -15.78 13.87 -26.70
CA SER A 84 -16.64 15.06 -26.65
C SER A 84 -17.66 15.07 -25.50
N THR A 85 -18.08 13.90 -25.00
CA THR A 85 -19.08 13.77 -23.93
C THR A 85 -18.47 13.51 -22.55
N PHE A 86 -17.16 13.33 -22.44
CA PHE A 86 -16.52 12.89 -21.20
C PHE A 86 -16.68 13.91 -20.05
N GLN A 87 -16.49 15.20 -20.35
CA GLN A 87 -16.63 16.27 -19.36
C GLN A 87 -18.04 16.32 -18.76
N TYR A 88 -19.07 16.33 -19.61
CA TYR A 88 -20.46 16.37 -19.16
C TYR A 88 -20.79 15.15 -18.29
N THR A 89 -20.40 13.96 -18.75
CA THR A 89 -20.64 12.71 -18.04
C THR A 89 -19.95 12.69 -16.67
N LEU A 90 -18.71 13.22 -16.60
CA LEU A 90 -17.96 13.32 -15.35
C LEU A 90 -18.64 14.27 -14.36
N LEU A 91 -19.03 15.48 -14.79
CA LEU A 91 -19.66 16.47 -13.91
C LEU A 91 -21.00 15.97 -13.37
N VAL A 92 -21.83 15.35 -14.21
CA VAL A 92 -23.09 14.72 -13.76
C VAL A 92 -22.82 13.60 -12.74
N SER A 93 -21.82 12.75 -12.99
CA SER A 93 -21.45 11.69 -12.03
C SER A 93 -20.95 12.26 -10.70
N LEU A 94 -20.25 13.41 -10.73
CA LEU A 94 -19.78 14.09 -9.52
C LEU A 94 -20.91 14.77 -8.75
N SER A 95 -21.94 15.31 -9.42
CA SER A 95 -23.10 15.89 -8.74
C SER A 95 -23.91 14.86 -7.96
N ASP A 96 -23.88 13.59 -8.37
CA ASP A 96 -24.58 12.50 -7.68
C ASP A 96 -23.87 12.06 -6.39
N ILE A 97 -22.56 12.33 -6.28
CA ILE A 97 -21.70 11.84 -5.19
C ILE A 97 -21.33 12.96 -4.22
N LEU A 98 -21.11 14.17 -4.73
CA LEU A 98 -20.63 15.30 -3.95
C LEU A 98 -21.79 16.13 -3.38
N PRO A 99 -21.65 16.68 -2.16
CA PRO A 99 -22.53 17.73 -1.67
C PRO A 99 -22.54 18.93 -2.62
N GLU A 100 -23.67 19.62 -2.72
CA GLU A 100 -23.86 20.77 -3.61
C GLU A 100 -22.74 21.82 -3.47
N SER A 101 -22.35 22.16 -2.24
CA SER A 101 -21.27 23.13 -1.99
C SER A 101 -19.90 22.70 -2.50
N VAL A 102 -19.60 21.40 -2.47
CA VAL A 102 -18.34 20.83 -2.98
C VAL A 102 -18.40 20.69 -4.49
N TYR A 103 -19.56 20.29 -5.01
CA TYR A 103 -19.81 20.19 -6.44
C TYR A 103 -19.65 21.55 -7.13
N LEU A 104 -20.23 22.63 -6.58
CA LEU A 104 -20.09 23.98 -7.14
C LEU A 104 -18.61 24.40 -7.23
N LEU A 105 -17.85 24.18 -6.16
CA LEU A 105 -16.41 24.48 -6.14
C LEU A 105 -15.62 23.67 -7.19
N VAL A 106 -15.95 22.39 -7.35
CA VAL A 106 -15.36 21.51 -8.37
C VAL A 106 -15.74 21.95 -9.77
N ASN A 107 -17.02 22.22 -10.03
CA ASN A 107 -17.53 22.66 -11.33
C ASN A 107 -16.89 24.00 -11.74
N ASP A 108 -16.80 24.96 -10.83
CA ASP A 108 -16.15 26.25 -11.09
C ASP A 108 -14.67 26.06 -11.42
N THR A 109 -13.97 25.21 -10.66
CA THR A 109 -12.56 24.88 -10.91
C THR A 109 -12.36 24.22 -12.28
N VAL A 110 -13.21 23.25 -12.65
CA VAL A 110 -13.15 22.57 -13.95
C VAL A 110 -13.44 23.54 -15.09
N ASN A 111 -14.47 24.38 -14.95
CA ASN A 111 -14.82 25.38 -15.96
C ASN A 111 -13.74 26.47 -16.10
N ASP A 112 -13.11 26.90 -15.01
CA ASP A 112 -11.97 27.84 -15.05
C ASP A 112 -10.77 27.23 -15.77
N ILE A 113 -10.44 25.96 -15.49
CA ILE A 113 -9.36 25.22 -16.17
C ILE A 113 -9.63 25.11 -17.68
N LEU A 114 -10.88 24.89 -18.07
CA LEU A 114 -11.26 24.69 -19.48
C LEU A 114 -11.39 26.00 -20.26
N THR A 115 -11.90 27.06 -19.63
CA THR A 115 -12.15 28.35 -20.30
C THR A 115 -10.90 29.22 -20.34
N ARG A 116 -10.06 29.19 -19.30
CA ARG A 116 -8.85 30.02 -19.22
C ARG A 116 -7.63 29.22 -19.67
N HIS A 117 -7.38 29.17 -20.98
CA HIS A 117 -6.18 28.60 -21.61
C HIS A 117 -4.92 29.43 -21.30
N GLN A 118 -4.53 29.57 -20.03
CA GLN A 118 -3.29 30.22 -19.63
C GLN A 118 -2.20 29.15 -19.45
N GLY A 119 -1.58 28.72 -20.56
CA GLY A 119 -0.63 27.61 -20.58
C GLY A 119 0.52 27.72 -19.56
N GLY A 120 0.95 28.94 -19.20
CA GLY A 120 1.97 29.18 -18.17
C GLY A 120 1.51 28.84 -16.74
N LEU A 121 0.31 29.27 -16.34
CA LEU A 121 -0.25 29.01 -14.99
C LEU A 121 -0.67 27.55 -14.81
N LEU A 122 -1.14 26.89 -15.88
CA LEU A 122 -1.46 25.46 -15.88
C LEU A 122 -0.23 24.61 -15.56
N SER A 123 0.93 24.94 -16.15
CA SER A 123 2.16 24.18 -15.90
C SER A 123 2.66 24.30 -14.46
N LEU A 124 2.55 25.49 -13.84
CA LEU A 124 2.95 25.70 -12.44
C LEU A 124 1.98 25.01 -11.47
N SER A 125 0.67 25.13 -11.69
CA SER A 125 -0.36 24.45 -10.91
C SER A 125 -0.24 22.94 -11.01
N LEU A 126 0.09 22.40 -12.19
CA LEU A 126 0.36 20.96 -12.37
C LEU A 126 1.58 20.51 -11.57
N LEU A 127 2.69 21.26 -11.64
CA LEU A 127 3.90 20.96 -10.87
C LEU A 127 3.64 21.01 -9.36
N LEU A 128 2.91 22.02 -8.89
CA LEU A 128 2.52 22.14 -7.49
C LEU A 128 1.58 21.01 -7.08
N ALA A 129 0.60 20.65 -7.91
CA ALA A 129 -0.34 19.58 -7.61
C ALA A 129 0.35 18.22 -7.52
N VAL A 130 1.29 17.93 -8.42
CA VAL A 130 2.12 16.73 -8.35
C VAL A 130 3.04 16.74 -7.13
N TYR A 131 3.62 17.89 -6.80
CA TYR A 131 4.42 18.06 -5.59
C TYR A 131 3.59 17.78 -4.31
N TYR A 132 2.41 18.38 -4.18
CA TYR A 132 1.53 18.15 -3.03
C TYR A 132 0.94 16.74 -2.98
N SER A 133 0.63 16.14 -4.14
CA SER A 133 0.17 14.76 -4.24
C SER A 133 1.24 13.76 -3.75
N SER A 134 2.52 14.03 -4.03
CA SER A 134 3.63 13.18 -3.58
C SER A 134 3.83 13.12 -2.06
N ARG A 135 3.19 14.01 -1.28
CA ARG A 135 3.31 14.04 0.19
C ARG A 135 2.81 12.78 0.88
N GLY A 136 1.80 12.10 0.32
CA GLY A 136 1.33 10.82 0.86
C GLY A 136 2.44 9.76 0.85
N VAL A 137 3.16 9.66 -0.27
CA VAL A 137 4.30 8.75 -0.42
C VAL A 137 5.48 9.18 0.44
N ILE A 138 5.76 10.48 0.57
CA ILE A 138 6.81 10.99 1.47
C ILE A 138 6.52 10.62 2.93
N SER A 139 5.27 10.78 3.38
CA SER A 139 4.85 10.39 4.74
C SER A 139 5.02 8.88 4.99
N LEU A 140 4.73 8.07 3.98
CA LEU A 140 4.97 6.63 4.00
C LEU A 140 6.46 6.30 4.09
N MET A 141 7.31 6.96 3.29
CA MET A 141 8.76 6.80 3.33
C MET A 141 9.36 7.23 4.67
N ASP A 142 8.97 8.39 5.19
CA ASP A 142 9.41 8.89 6.50
C ASP A 142 8.97 7.94 7.63
N SER A 143 7.84 7.24 7.45
CA SER A 143 7.39 6.19 8.37
C SER A 143 8.27 4.94 8.28
N PHE A 144 8.78 4.56 7.10
CA PHE A 144 9.67 3.42 6.91
C PHE A 144 11.10 3.65 7.43
N ASP A 145 11.58 4.87 7.29
CA ASP A 145 12.97 5.27 7.54
C ASP A 145 13.45 5.05 9.00
N LYS A 146 12.56 4.77 9.95
CA LYS A 146 12.91 4.53 11.35
C LYS A 146 13.15 3.07 11.74
N ALA A 147 12.79 2.10 10.91
CA ALA A 147 12.74 0.70 11.35
C ALA A 147 14.07 -0.06 11.28
N LEU A 148 15.15 0.53 10.74
CA LEU A 148 16.38 -0.22 10.41
C LEU A 148 17.64 0.45 10.96
N PRO A 149 18.55 -0.31 11.63
CA PRO A 149 19.85 0.20 12.07
C PRO A 149 20.74 0.69 10.92
N THR A 150 20.57 0.12 9.73
CA THR A 150 21.32 0.45 8.51
C THR A 150 20.78 1.66 7.76
N PHE A 151 19.88 2.43 8.38
CA PHE A 151 19.25 3.59 7.78
C PHE A 151 20.26 4.69 7.44
N ARG A 152 20.11 5.27 6.23
CA ARG A 152 20.82 6.48 5.82
C ARG A 152 19.82 7.49 5.29
N ARG A 153 19.73 8.64 5.96
CA ARG A 153 18.83 9.72 5.56
C ARG A 153 19.14 10.21 4.14
N ARG A 154 18.14 10.19 3.25
CA ARG A 154 18.25 10.77 1.91
C ARG A 154 18.24 12.29 2.00
N ASN A 155 19.04 12.93 1.14
CA ASN A 155 18.95 14.37 0.90
C ASN A 155 17.56 14.73 0.37
N PHE A 156 17.11 15.96 0.64
CA PHE A 156 15.76 16.45 0.29
C PHE A 156 15.39 16.18 -1.17
N ILE A 157 16.30 16.49 -2.11
CA ILE A 157 16.07 16.30 -3.55
C ILE A 157 15.92 14.82 -3.90
N ASN A 158 16.82 13.96 -3.40
CA ASN A 158 16.76 12.52 -3.66
C ASN A 158 15.49 11.89 -3.08
N ARG A 159 15.05 12.34 -1.89
CA ARG A 159 13.78 11.90 -1.31
C ARG A 159 12.60 12.26 -2.21
N GLN A 160 12.57 13.50 -2.72
CA GLN A 160 11.52 13.97 -3.61
C GLN A 160 11.48 13.19 -4.94
N LEU A 161 12.65 12.94 -5.54
CA LEU A 161 12.75 12.17 -6.79
C LEU A 161 12.29 10.72 -6.61
N VAL A 162 12.65 10.07 -5.50
CA VAL A 162 12.18 8.71 -5.19
C VAL A 162 10.68 8.70 -4.96
N ALA A 163 10.14 9.66 -4.20
CA ALA A 163 8.70 9.77 -3.99
C ALA A 163 7.95 9.95 -5.31
N PHE A 164 8.41 10.86 -6.18
CA PHE A 164 7.84 11.06 -7.51
C PHE A 164 7.88 9.78 -8.36
N LYS A 165 9.01 9.06 -8.36
CA LYS A 165 9.15 7.79 -9.09
C LYS A 165 8.16 6.74 -8.58
N ILE A 166 8.03 6.58 -7.26
CA ILE A 166 7.07 5.66 -6.65
C ILE A 166 5.64 6.07 -7.02
N THR A 167 5.27 7.34 -6.83
CA THR A 167 3.93 7.85 -7.19
C THR A 167 3.60 7.60 -8.65
N SER A 168 4.52 7.90 -9.57
CA SER A 168 4.33 7.69 -11.01
C SER A 168 4.16 6.22 -11.37
N LEU A 169 4.98 5.33 -10.80
CA LEU A 169 4.84 3.88 -11.02
C LEU A 169 3.53 3.34 -10.47
N LEU A 170 3.14 3.75 -9.26
CA LEU A 170 1.86 3.36 -8.66
C LEU A 170 0.67 3.86 -9.50
N PHE A 171 0.74 5.07 -10.04
CA PHE A 171 -0.28 5.60 -10.94
C PHE A 171 -0.40 4.76 -12.21
N LEU A 172 0.71 4.40 -12.87
CA LEU A 172 0.68 3.55 -14.06
C LEU A 172 0.11 2.16 -13.76
N LEU A 173 0.49 1.55 -12.63
CA LEU A 173 -0.05 0.26 -12.21
C LEU A 173 -1.54 0.34 -11.86
N MET A 174 -1.98 1.44 -11.25
CA MET A 174 -3.40 1.71 -11.00
C MET A 174 -4.18 1.80 -12.32
N VAL A 175 -3.70 2.58 -13.29
CA VAL A 175 -4.33 2.70 -14.62
C VAL A 175 -4.40 1.35 -15.33
N ALA A 176 -3.30 0.58 -15.30
CA ALA A 176 -3.26 -0.77 -15.88
C ALA A 176 -4.27 -1.72 -15.20
N SER A 177 -4.33 -1.68 -13.86
CA SER A 177 -5.27 -2.49 -13.07
C SER A 177 -6.73 -2.14 -13.39
N VAL A 178 -7.09 -0.86 -13.41
CA VAL A 178 -8.45 -0.38 -13.76
C VAL A 178 -8.81 -0.75 -15.19
N THR A 179 -7.87 -0.61 -16.13
CA THR A 179 -8.08 -0.99 -17.54
C THR A 179 -8.35 -2.49 -17.68
N LEU A 180 -7.59 -3.34 -16.97
CA LEU A 180 -7.83 -4.78 -16.95
C LEU A 180 -9.12 -5.16 -16.24
N PHE A 181 -9.50 -4.43 -15.18
CA PHE A 181 -10.74 -4.67 -14.45
C PHE A 181 -11.98 -4.38 -15.31
N ILE A 182 -12.03 -3.19 -15.92
CA ILE A 182 -13.17 -2.73 -16.74
C ILE A 182 -13.13 -3.36 -18.14
N GLY A 183 -12.00 -3.24 -18.83
CA GLY A 183 -11.83 -3.65 -20.23
C GLY A 183 -11.43 -5.10 -20.43
N GLY A 184 -11.08 -5.83 -19.36
CA GLY A 184 -10.56 -7.19 -19.49
C GLY A 184 -11.56 -8.17 -20.07
N GLU A 185 -12.87 -7.97 -19.89
CA GLU A 185 -13.87 -8.83 -20.54
C GLU A 185 -13.88 -8.66 -22.07
N ALA A 186 -13.75 -7.42 -22.56
CA ALA A 186 -13.65 -7.15 -23.99
C ALA A 186 -12.37 -7.78 -24.58
N ILE A 187 -11.25 -7.69 -23.85
CA ILE A 187 -9.98 -8.33 -24.23
C ILE A 187 -10.15 -9.85 -24.32
N ILE A 188 -10.78 -10.49 -23.32
CA ILE A 188 -11.03 -11.93 -23.33
C ILE A 188 -11.89 -12.31 -24.54
N LYS A 189 -13.01 -11.62 -24.79
CA LYS A 189 -13.89 -11.90 -25.94
C LYS A 189 -13.15 -11.75 -27.27
N TRP A 190 -12.29 -10.74 -27.40
CA TRP A 190 -11.47 -10.55 -28.59
C TRP A 190 -10.47 -11.71 -28.79
N ILE A 191 -9.75 -12.12 -27.75
CA ILE A 191 -8.82 -13.26 -27.79
C ILE A 191 -9.55 -14.55 -28.19
N MET A 192 -10.70 -14.83 -27.57
CA MET A 192 -11.52 -16.03 -27.83
C MET A 192 -11.93 -16.12 -29.30
N LYS A 193 -12.30 -14.98 -29.90
CA LYS A 193 -12.63 -14.88 -31.34
C LYS A 193 -11.43 -15.19 -32.23
N VAL A 194 -10.22 -14.74 -31.86
CA VAL A 194 -8.99 -14.97 -32.64
C VAL A 194 -8.56 -16.44 -32.57
N ILE A 195 -8.61 -17.05 -31.40
CA ILE A 195 -8.18 -18.45 -31.19
C ILE A 195 -9.25 -19.48 -31.58
N HIS A 196 -10.44 -19.04 -32.02
CA HIS A 196 -11.60 -19.90 -32.34
C HIS A 196 -11.99 -20.83 -31.19
N GLY A 197 -11.68 -20.43 -29.96
CA GLY A 197 -11.99 -21.19 -28.76
C GLY A 197 -13.29 -20.66 -28.19
N GLU A 198 -14.41 -21.31 -28.48
CA GLU A 198 -15.71 -20.99 -27.87
C GLU A 198 -16.00 -21.84 -26.62
N ASP A 199 -15.07 -22.70 -26.23
CA ASP A 199 -15.26 -23.60 -25.09
C ASP A 199 -15.26 -22.85 -23.74
N SER A 200 -16.17 -23.26 -22.86
CA SER A 200 -16.34 -22.72 -21.51
C SER A 200 -15.06 -22.86 -20.68
N THR A 201 -14.30 -23.93 -20.90
CA THR A 201 -13.02 -24.19 -20.23
C THR A 201 -12.00 -23.09 -20.52
N THR A 202 -11.86 -22.69 -21.78
CA THR A 202 -10.91 -21.67 -22.22
C THR A 202 -11.30 -20.30 -21.66
N TYR A 203 -12.61 -19.98 -21.66
CA TYR A 203 -13.12 -18.74 -21.05
C TYR A 203 -12.78 -18.65 -19.56
N PHE A 204 -12.97 -19.75 -18.82
CA PHE A 204 -12.67 -19.82 -17.40
C PHE A 204 -11.20 -19.52 -17.12
N TRP A 205 -10.27 -20.13 -17.85
CA TRP A 205 -8.84 -19.90 -17.68
C TRP A 205 -8.42 -18.47 -17.97
N PHE A 206 -8.92 -17.85 -19.05
CA PHE A 206 -8.62 -16.44 -19.34
C PHE A 206 -9.18 -15.49 -18.28
N THR A 207 -10.37 -15.79 -17.76
CA THR A 207 -10.96 -15.02 -16.65
C THR A 207 -10.13 -15.17 -15.37
N ALA A 208 -9.66 -16.37 -15.06
CA ALA A 208 -8.77 -16.62 -13.93
C ALA A 208 -7.43 -15.87 -14.08
N ILE A 209 -6.83 -15.89 -15.27
CA ILE A 209 -5.59 -15.15 -15.57
C ILE A 209 -5.80 -13.64 -15.42
N ARG A 210 -6.95 -13.10 -15.83
CA ARG A 210 -7.29 -11.68 -15.65
C ARG A 210 -7.26 -11.30 -14.18
N TRP A 211 -7.98 -12.04 -13.34
CA TRP A 211 -8.03 -11.77 -11.90
C TRP A 211 -6.68 -11.98 -11.22
N LEU A 212 -5.94 -13.02 -11.61
CA LEU A 212 -4.59 -13.27 -11.11
C LEU A 212 -3.62 -12.14 -11.50
N SER A 213 -3.74 -11.59 -12.71
CA SER A 213 -2.94 -10.46 -13.17
C SER A 213 -3.24 -9.18 -12.37
N ILE A 214 -4.51 -8.90 -12.08
CA ILE A 214 -4.92 -7.76 -11.24
C ILE A 214 -4.33 -7.92 -9.83
N LEU A 215 -4.48 -9.12 -9.24
CA LEU A 215 -3.90 -9.44 -7.93
C LEU A 215 -2.36 -9.30 -7.93
N PHE A 216 -1.71 -9.74 -9.00
CA PHE A 216 -0.27 -9.63 -9.17
C PHE A 216 0.18 -8.16 -9.29
N ILE A 217 -0.52 -7.33 -10.06
CA ILE A 217 -0.25 -5.88 -10.17
C ILE A 217 -0.39 -5.21 -8.80
N PHE A 218 -1.43 -5.58 -8.04
CA PHE A 218 -1.65 -5.06 -6.69
C PHE A 218 -0.53 -5.47 -5.73
N TYR A 219 -0.16 -6.75 -5.70
CA TYR A 219 0.99 -7.24 -4.93
C TYR A 219 2.29 -6.53 -5.34
N PHE A 220 2.52 -6.38 -6.64
CA PHE A 220 3.71 -5.73 -7.17
C PHE A 220 3.78 -4.25 -6.79
N SER A 221 2.62 -3.58 -6.69
CA SER A 221 2.53 -2.20 -6.18
C SER A 221 3.02 -2.08 -4.73
N VAL A 222 2.58 -2.99 -3.85
CA VAL A 222 3.05 -3.08 -2.45
C VAL A 222 4.55 -3.39 -2.40
N SER A 223 4.99 -4.33 -3.23
CA SER A 223 6.40 -4.70 -3.37
C SER A 223 7.29 -3.51 -3.76
N LEU A 224 6.87 -2.70 -4.75
CA LEU A 224 7.62 -1.51 -5.18
C LEU A 224 7.75 -0.47 -4.08
N ILE A 225 6.69 -0.28 -3.30
CA ILE A 225 6.70 0.61 -2.13
C ILE A 225 7.78 0.15 -1.14
N TYR A 226 7.87 -1.15 -0.86
CA TYR A 226 8.89 -1.67 0.05
C TYR A 226 10.29 -1.65 -0.54
N PHE A 227 10.42 -1.87 -1.84
CA PHE A 227 11.72 -1.86 -2.51
C PHE A 227 12.34 -0.47 -2.60
N PHE A 228 11.56 0.55 -2.98
CA PHE A 228 12.05 1.91 -3.19
C PHE A 228 11.85 2.84 -1.99
N GLY A 229 10.81 2.61 -1.19
CA GLY A 229 10.38 3.46 -0.09
C GLY A 229 11.47 3.71 0.96
N PRO A 230 11.93 2.69 1.70
CA PRO A 230 12.94 2.85 2.75
C PRO A 230 14.30 3.31 2.22
N ALA A 231 14.94 4.24 2.92
CA ALA A 231 16.31 4.66 2.63
C ALA A 231 17.35 3.80 3.37
N THR A 232 17.45 2.53 2.99
CA THR A 232 18.47 1.63 3.54
C THR A 232 19.43 1.12 2.47
N ASN A 233 20.59 0.62 2.90
CA ASN A 233 21.53 -0.05 2.02
C ASN A 233 21.19 -1.53 1.79
N VAL A 234 20.15 -2.03 2.46
CA VAL A 234 19.71 -3.42 2.33
C VAL A 234 18.90 -3.53 1.05
N ARG A 235 19.30 -4.44 0.15
CA ARG A 235 18.55 -4.74 -1.07
C ARG A 235 17.43 -5.70 -0.73
N TRP A 236 16.26 -5.16 -0.41
CA TRP A 236 15.07 -5.99 -0.22
C TRP A 236 14.70 -6.71 -1.50
N GLN A 237 14.22 -7.93 -1.37
CA GLN A 237 13.67 -8.66 -2.51
C GLN A 237 12.33 -8.04 -2.90
N TYR A 238 12.06 -7.95 -4.21
CA TYR A 238 10.75 -7.51 -4.69
C TYR A 238 9.64 -8.37 -4.06
N PHE A 239 9.76 -9.69 -4.16
CA PHE A 239 8.83 -10.62 -3.51
C PHE A 239 9.31 -10.91 -2.09
N SER A 240 8.61 -10.38 -1.09
CA SER A 240 9.01 -10.48 0.32
C SER A 240 7.87 -11.01 1.19
N ALA A 241 8.21 -11.58 2.35
CA ALA A 241 7.19 -12.05 3.29
C ALA A 241 6.30 -10.90 3.78
N GLY A 242 6.88 -9.72 4.01
CA GLY A 242 6.17 -8.51 4.37
C GLY A 242 5.19 -8.03 3.30
N SER A 243 5.59 -8.02 2.02
CA SER A 243 4.68 -7.61 0.93
C SER A 243 3.50 -8.56 0.81
N THR A 244 3.76 -9.87 0.96
CA THR A 244 2.72 -10.90 1.02
C THR A 244 1.76 -10.68 2.18
N LEU A 245 2.28 -10.46 3.39
CA LEU A 245 1.46 -10.19 4.57
C LEU A 245 0.60 -8.92 4.38
N ALA A 246 1.21 -7.83 3.92
CA ALA A 246 0.48 -6.58 3.68
C ALA A 246 -0.60 -6.73 2.62
N THR A 247 -0.32 -7.39 1.49
CA THR A 247 -1.34 -7.66 0.47
C THR A 247 -2.51 -8.47 1.03
N VAL A 248 -2.24 -9.52 1.82
CA VAL A 248 -3.30 -10.31 2.47
C VAL A 248 -4.12 -9.44 3.43
N LEU A 249 -3.47 -8.66 4.29
CA LEU A 249 -4.16 -7.76 5.23
C LEU A 249 -4.97 -6.67 4.52
N MET A 250 -4.49 -6.15 3.40
CA MET A 250 -5.22 -5.17 2.59
C MET A 250 -6.44 -5.81 1.93
N ILE A 251 -6.35 -7.04 1.42
CA ILE A 251 -7.51 -7.79 0.89
C ILE A 251 -8.54 -8.03 1.99
N LEU A 252 -8.10 -8.48 3.18
CA LEU A 252 -8.98 -8.66 4.33
C LEU A 252 -9.65 -7.35 4.76
N THR A 253 -8.89 -6.25 4.75
CA THR A 253 -9.41 -4.90 5.00
C THR A 253 -10.47 -4.53 3.98
N SER A 254 -10.25 -4.79 2.69
CA SER A 254 -11.22 -4.52 1.63
C SER A 254 -12.51 -5.35 1.78
N ILE A 255 -12.41 -6.63 2.15
CA ILE A 255 -13.58 -7.48 2.43
C ILE A 255 -14.35 -6.94 3.65
N LEU A 256 -13.65 -6.60 4.72
CA LEU A 256 -14.25 -6.02 5.92
C LEU A 256 -14.97 -4.70 5.59
N PHE A 257 -14.36 -3.85 4.77
CA PHE A 257 -14.97 -2.58 4.36
C PHE A 257 -16.15 -2.76 3.41
N SER A 258 -16.18 -3.80 2.58
CA SER A 258 -17.37 -4.12 1.78
C SER A 258 -18.58 -4.32 2.70
N TRP A 259 -18.41 -5.10 3.77
CA TRP A 259 -19.48 -5.30 4.76
C TRP A 259 -19.86 -4.01 5.49
N VAL A 260 -18.89 -3.16 5.85
CA VAL A 260 -19.16 -1.86 6.47
C VAL A 260 -19.98 -0.96 5.54
N ILE A 261 -19.66 -0.94 4.25
CA ILE A 261 -20.36 -0.15 3.22
C ILE A 261 -21.78 -0.67 3.01
N ASP A 262 -21.99 -1.99 3.00
CA ASP A 262 -23.32 -2.59 2.84
C ASP A 262 -24.28 -2.16 3.97
N GLN A 263 -23.75 -1.98 5.19
CA GLN A 263 -24.53 -1.48 6.34
C GLN A 263 -24.61 0.06 6.39
N PHE A 264 -23.90 0.76 5.50
CA PHE A 264 -23.71 2.20 5.56
C PHE A 264 -24.96 3.02 5.17
N GLY A 265 -25.93 2.42 4.46
CA GLY A 265 -27.17 3.08 4.08
C GLY A 265 -27.98 3.63 5.27
N GLN A 266 -27.80 3.08 6.48
CA GLN A 266 -28.41 3.60 7.71
C GLN A 266 -27.59 4.75 8.33
N TYR A 267 -26.26 4.68 8.27
CA TYR A 267 -25.35 5.71 8.77
C TYR A 267 -25.38 7.00 7.93
N ASN A 268 -25.54 6.88 6.61
CA ASN A 268 -25.66 8.01 5.70
C ASN A 268 -26.88 8.90 6.03
N LYS A 269 -27.93 8.35 6.66
CA LYS A 269 -29.12 9.11 7.09
C LYS A 269 -28.84 10.06 8.26
N LEU A 270 -27.85 9.75 9.11
CA LEU A 270 -27.53 10.52 10.31
C LEU A 270 -26.39 11.53 10.07
N TYR A 271 -25.40 11.16 9.26
CA TYR A 271 -24.18 11.95 9.06
C TYR A 271 -24.00 12.47 7.63
N GLY A 272 -24.84 12.05 6.69
CA GLY A 272 -24.75 12.45 5.29
C GLY A 272 -23.34 12.25 4.70
N SER A 273 -22.90 13.24 3.94
CA SER A 273 -21.60 13.26 3.26
C SER A 273 -20.37 13.20 4.18
N ILE A 274 -20.49 13.65 5.44
CA ILE A 274 -19.40 13.57 6.42
C ILE A 274 -19.11 12.09 6.75
N GLY A 275 -20.15 11.26 6.83
CA GLY A 275 -20.00 9.83 7.05
C GLY A 275 -19.13 9.17 5.97
N THR A 276 -19.35 9.51 4.70
CA THR A 276 -18.57 8.98 3.56
C THR A 276 -17.08 9.32 3.70
N LEU A 277 -16.76 10.55 4.11
CA LEU A 277 -15.37 10.98 4.33
C LEU A 277 -14.73 10.23 5.50
N ILE A 278 -15.47 9.99 6.58
CA ILE A 278 -14.99 9.21 7.73
C ILE A 278 -14.67 7.77 7.32
N VAL A 279 -15.57 7.11 6.58
CA VAL A 279 -15.34 5.74 6.07
C VAL A 279 -14.12 5.71 5.17
N LEU A 280 -13.98 6.67 4.25
CA LEU A 280 -12.81 6.77 3.38
C LEU A 280 -11.52 6.93 4.19
N LEU A 281 -11.50 7.82 5.18
CA LEU A 281 -10.31 8.05 6.02
C LEU A 281 -9.95 6.79 6.82
N LEU A 282 -10.94 6.09 7.37
CA LEU A 282 -10.72 4.81 8.06
C LEU A 282 -10.21 3.74 7.09
N TRP A 283 -10.73 3.68 5.87
CA TRP A 283 -10.26 2.74 4.85
C TRP A 283 -8.77 2.97 4.53
N ILE A 284 -8.38 4.23 4.31
CA ILE A 284 -6.98 4.60 4.10
C ILE A 284 -6.13 4.25 5.33
N TYR A 285 -6.64 4.50 6.54
CA TYR A 285 -5.97 4.18 7.80
C TYR A 285 -5.66 2.69 7.94
N TYR A 286 -6.63 1.79 7.73
CA TYR A 286 -6.40 0.35 7.86
C TYR A 286 -5.51 -0.21 6.75
N ASN A 287 -5.57 0.34 5.53
CA ASN A 287 -4.62 0.01 4.48
C ASN A 287 -3.20 0.47 4.83
N SER A 288 -3.06 1.68 5.39
CA SER A 288 -1.77 2.21 5.86
C SER A 288 -1.20 1.36 6.99
N LEU A 289 -2.04 0.92 7.93
CA LEU A 289 -1.67 0.00 8.99
C LEU A 289 -1.20 -1.35 8.42
N SER A 290 -1.89 -1.89 7.42
CA SER A 290 -1.51 -3.15 6.74
C SER A 290 -0.13 -3.04 6.08
N LEU A 291 0.15 -1.91 5.42
CA LEU A 291 1.46 -1.60 4.84
C LEU A 291 2.56 -1.48 5.92
N LEU A 292 2.26 -0.84 7.04
CA LEU A 292 3.25 -0.75 8.12
C LEU A 292 3.53 -2.12 8.75
N ILE A 293 2.50 -2.94 9.00
CA ILE A 293 2.69 -4.29 9.58
C ILE A 293 3.55 -5.17 8.66
N GLY A 294 3.29 -5.15 7.35
CA GLY A 294 4.11 -5.90 6.41
C GLY A 294 5.55 -5.38 6.32
N PHE A 295 5.73 -4.06 6.39
CA PHE A 295 7.05 -3.45 6.42
C PHE A 295 7.84 -3.85 7.69
N GLU A 296 7.22 -3.79 8.87
CA GLU A 296 7.84 -4.19 10.14
C GLU A 296 8.21 -5.68 10.14
N LEU A 297 7.43 -6.54 9.48
CA LEU A 297 7.81 -7.94 9.29
C LEU A 297 9.12 -8.08 8.49
N ASN A 298 9.26 -7.35 7.38
CA ASN A 298 10.49 -7.35 6.60
C ASN A 298 11.69 -6.82 7.41
N ALA A 299 11.49 -5.73 8.16
CA ALA A 299 12.52 -5.16 9.02
C ALA A 299 12.94 -6.14 10.13
N SER A 300 11.97 -6.84 10.73
CA SER A 300 12.19 -7.86 11.76
C SER A 300 13.01 -9.04 11.23
N ILE A 301 12.69 -9.54 10.03
CA ILE A 301 13.45 -10.62 9.37
C ILE A 301 14.89 -10.20 9.14
N GLU A 302 15.11 -8.99 8.61
CA GLU A 302 16.45 -8.47 8.35
C GLU A 302 17.26 -8.34 9.65
N MET A 303 16.66 -7.78 10.71
CA MET A 303 17.30 -7.59 12.00
C MET A 303 17.69 -8.92 12.64
N SER A 304 16.76 -9.89 12.70
CA SER A 304 17.05 -11.24 13.19
C SER A 304 18.16 -11.91 12.37
N SER A 305 18.17 -11.71 11.05
CA SER A 305 19.22 -12.25 10.18
C SER A 305 20.60 -11.65 10.48
N HIS A 306 20.65 -10.35 10.77
CA HIS A 306 21.87 -9.64 11.10
C HIS A 306 22.40 -10.09 12.45
N THR A 307 21.54 -10.17 13.48
CA THR A 307 21.91 -10.68 14.81
C THR A 307 22.42 -12.12 14.74
N ALA A 308 21.75 -13.01 13.98
CA ALA A 308 22.18 -14.40 13.82
C ALA A 308 23.57 -14.51 13.15
N LYS A 309 23.87 -13.65 12.17
CA LYS A 309 25.20 -13.57 11.53
C LYS A 309 26.28 -13.11 12.51
N MET A 310 26.01 -12.06 13.30
CA MET A 310 26.97 -11.56 14.31
C MET A 310 27.30 -12.62 15.36
N LEU A 311 26.28 -13.32 15.89
CA LEU A 311 26.47 -14.40 16.85
C LEU A 311 27.24 -15.60 16.28
N LYS A 312 27.13 -15.85 14.97
CA LYS A 312 27.90 -16.89 14.30
C LYS A 312 29.37 -16.49 14.17
N ASN A 313 29.65 -15.26 13.75
CA ASN A 313 31.01 -14.74 13.60
C ASN A 313 31.75 -14.69 14.95
N GLU A 314 31.08 -14.27 16.04
CA GLU A 314 31.66 -14.28 17.39
C GLU A 314 32.04 -15.71 17.86
N LYS A 315 31.25 -16.73 17.49
CA LYS A 315 31.58 -18.14 17.81
C LYS A 315 32.76 -18.66 17.00
N GLU A 316 32.90 -18.25 15.75
CA GLU A 316 34.00 -18.65 14.88
C GLU A 316 35.32 -17.95 15.29
N GLU A 317 35.26 -16.67 15.67
CA GLU A 317 36.43 -15.92 16.18
C GLU A 317 36.83 -16.35 17.60
N GLY A 318 35.89 -16.56 18.51
CA GLY A 318 36.16 -17.02 19.88
C GLY A 318 36.68 -18.47 19.97
N GLY A 319 36.34 -19.32 18.99
CA GLY A 319 36.88 -20.68 18.87
C GLY A 319 38.32 -20.75 18.34
N SER A 320 38.78 -19.72 17.62
CA SER A 320 40.13 -19.67 17.05
C SER A 320 41.22 -19.30 18.06
N VAL A 321 40.88 -18.54 19.11
CA VAL A 321 41.84 -18.06 20.13
C VAL A 321 42.24 -19.19 21.10
N THR A 322 41.40 -20.21 21.27
CA THR A 322 41.65 -21.33 22.19
C THR A 322 42.48 -22.47 21.60
N MET A 323 42.78 -22.47 20.29
CA MET A 323 43.62 -23.49 19.65
C MET A 323 45.09 -23.07 19.40
N SER A 324 45.48 -21.83 19.72
CA SER A 324 46.88 -21.38 19.58
C SER A 324 47.69 -21.40 20.89
N SER A 325 47.09 -21.87 21.99
CA SER A 325 47.67 -21.85 23.34
C SER A 325 47.91 -23.24 23.94
N THR A 326 48.00 -24.28 23.10
CA THR A 326 48.42 -25.63 23.50
C THR A 326 49.60 -26.08 22.64
#